data_AF-A0A9Q1BGL1-F1
#
_entry.id   AF-A0A9Q1BGL1-F1
#
_cell.length_a   1.000
_cell.length_b   1.000
_cell.length_c   1.000
_cell.angle_alpha   90.00
_cell.angle_beta   90.00
_cell.angle_gamma   90.00
#
_symmetry.space_group_name_H-M   'P 1'
#
loop_
_entity.id
_entity.type
_entity.pdbx_description
1 polymer ?
#
loop_
_entity_poly.entity_id
_entity_poly.type
_entity_poly.pdbx_seq_one_letter_code
_entity_poly.pdbx_strand_id
1 'polypeptide(L)'
;MLQVYKFLSERNPLSSCNYLKVQCNSQVRGHCKKLVKNFARLDIRKFSFSHRVVNEWNSQPEWVVNSTSVHCFKVNIDKFFHKCGRI
;
A
#
# COMPACT_ATOMS: atom_id res chain seq x y z
N MET A 1 7.05 0.40 1.94
CA MET A 1 5.66 0.29 2.48
C MET A 1 5.34 1.37 3.51
N LEU A 2 6.25 1.69 4.44
CA LEU A 2 6.01 2.74 5.44
C LEU A 2 5.63 4.12 4.85
N GLN A 3 6.28 4.56 3.78
CA GLN A 3 5.95 5.82 3.12
C GLN A 3 4.53 5.81 2.53
N VAL A 4 4.08 4.68 1.99
CA VAL A 4 2.71 4.52 1.43
C VAL A 4 1.68 4.63 2.54
N TYR A 5 1.92 3.96 3.66
CA TYR A 5 1.06 4.08 4.83
C TYR A 5 0.97 5.54 5.30
N LYS A 6 2.08 6.28 5.30
CA LYS A 6 2.08 7.72 5.59
C LYS A 6 1.24 8.50 4.57
N PHE A 7 1.47 8.31 3.26
CA PHE A 7 0.69 9.00 2.20
C PHE A 7 -0.82 8.76 2.29
N LEU A 8 -1.22 7.53 2.63
CA LEU A 8 -2.62 7.14 2.77
C LEU A 8 -3.24 7.53 4.11
N SER A 9 -2.41 7.86 5.10
CA SER A 9 -2.89 8.40 6.36
C SER A 9 -3.18 9.90 6.18
N GLU A 10 -4.36 10.35 6.63
CA GLU A 10 -4.98 11.67 6.40
C GLU A 10 -4.16 12.90 6.86
N ARG A 11 -2.92 12.69 7.35
CA ARG A 11 -2.10 13.72 7.97
C ARG A 11 -0.93 14.22 7.11
N ASN A 12 -0.91 13.89 5.81
CA ASN A 12 0.18 14.31 4.91
C ASN A 12 -0.28 15.33 3.86
N PRO A 13 0.38 16.50 3.75
CA PRO A 13 0.04 17.51 2.74
C PRO A 13 0.35 17.06 1.30
N LEU A 14 1.04 15.94 1.13
CA LEU A 14 1.32 15.32 -0.17
C LEU A 14 0.20 14.39 -0.66
N SER A 15 -0.84 14.16 0.16
CA SER A 15 -2.02 13.36 -0.19
C SER A 15 -2.84 13.96 -1.35
N SER A 16 -2.65 15.24 -1.64
CA SER A 16 -3.27 15.99 -2.75
C SER A 16 -2.76 15.55 -4.13
N CYS A 17 -1.65 14.84 -4.18
CA CYS A 17 -1.04 14.40 -5.42
C CYS A 17 -1.58 13.00 -5.76
N ASN A 18 -2.37 12.91 -6.83
CA ASN A 18 -3.09 11.73 -7.35
C ASN A 18 -2.22 10.50 -7.71
N TYR A 19 -1.01 10.34 -7.17
CA TYR A 19 -0.07 9.27 -7.52
C TYR A 19 -0.53 7.89 -7.07
N LEU A 20 -1.25 7.79 -5.95
CA LEU A 20 -1.78 6.53 -5.41
C LEU A 20 -3.28 6.70 -5.13
N LYS A 21 -4.11 6.01 -5.89
CA LYS A 21 -5.57 6.07 -5.75
C LYS A 21 -6.06 4.85 -4.99
N VAL A 22 -6.75 5.06 -3.87
CA VAL A 22 -7.45 3.99 -3.15
C VAL A 22 -8.71 3.62 -3.95
N GLN A 23 -8.99 2.33 -4.02
CA GLN A 23 -10.18 1.82 -4.68
C GLN A 23 -11.42 2.13 -3.82
N CYS A 24 -12.40 2.85 -4.40
CA CYS A 24 -13.59 3.28 -3.68
C CYS A 24 -14.68 2.19 -3.52
N ASN A 25 -14.52 1.03 -4.18
CA ASN A 25 -15.54 -0.03 -4.14
C ASN A 25 -15.29 -1.00 -2.97
N SER A 26 -16.31 -1.14 -2.13
CA SER A 26 -16.35 -1.97 -0.91
C SER A 26 -16.34 -3.49 -1.15
N GLN A 27 -16.39 -3.94 -2.40
CA GLN A 27 -16.49 -5.37 -2.76
C GLN A 27 -15.18 -5.95 -3.31
N VAL A 28 -14.06 -5.74 -2.62
CA VAL A 28 -12.79 -6.36 -3.00
C VAL A 28 -12.35 -7.38 -1.96
N ARG A 29 -12.16 -8.63 -2.40
CA ARG A 29 -11.54 -9.68 -1.58
C ARG A 29 -10.21 -9.17 -1.01
N GLY A 30 -9.94 -9.38 0.27
CA GLY A 30 -8.73 -8.86 0.95
C GLY A 30 -9.08 -7.77 1.96
N HIS A 31 -8.73 -6.50 1.66
CA HIS A 31 -8.92 -5.37 2.57
C HIS A 31 -9.49 -4.14 1.84
N CYS A 32 -10.15 -3.24 2.58
CA CYS A 32 -10.86 -2.07 2.04
C CYS A 32 -9.95 -0.94 1.52
N LYS A 33 -8.63 -0.98 1.82
CA LYS A 33 -7.67 0.08 1.45
C LYS A 33 -6.78 -0.29 0.25
N LYS A 34 -7.29 -1.08 -0.70
CA LYS A 34 -6.52 -1.48 -1.88
C LYS A 34 -6.23 -0.29 -2.78
N LEU A 35 -5.06 -0.30 -3.41
CA LEU A 35 -4.66 0.69 -4.39
C LEU A 35 -5.02 0.23 -5.80
N VAL A 36 -5.49 1.17 -6.62
CA VAL A 36 -5.77 0.93 -8.04
C VAL A 36 -4.45 0.76 -8.80
N LYS A 37 -4.32 -0.36 -9.51
CA LYS A 37 -3.18 -0.60 -10.39
C LYS A 37 -3.52 -0.16 -11.80
N ASN A 38 -2.90 0.91 -12.25
CA ASN A 38 -3.03 1.37 -13.63
C ASN A 38 -2.15 0.51 -14.55
N PHE A 39 -2.61 0.25 -15.77
CA PHE A 39 -1.78 -0.41 -16.78
C PHE A 39 -0.59 0.47 -17.18
N ALA A 40 0.59 -0.16 -17.28
CA ALA A 40 1.80 0.47 -17.77
C ALA A 40 2.24 -0.23 -19.07
N ARG A 41 2.26 0.52 -20.19
CA ARG A 41 2.74 0.03 -21.49
C ARG A 41 4.26 -0.01 -21.59
N LEU A 42 4.92 0.97 -20.99
CA LEU A 42 6.38 1.13 -21.02
C LEU A 42 7.01 0.56 -19.75
N ASP A 43 8.16 -0.09 -19.90
CA ASP A 43 8.90 -0.65 -18.77
C ASP A 43 9.32 0.41 -17.76
N ILE A 44 9.70 1.61 -18.21
CA ILE A 44 10.02 2.76 -17.33
C ILE A 44 8.87 3.05 -16.36
N ARG A 45 7.62 3.06 -16.87
CA ARG A 45 6.43 3.27 -16.04
C ARG A 45 6.13 2.05 -15.17
N LYS A 46 6.34 0.84 -15.69
CA LYS A 46 6.11 -0.42 -14.96
C LYS A 46 7.03 -0.57 -13.74
N PHE A 47 8.28 -0.14 -13.86
CA PHE A 47 9.29 -0.21 -12.80
C PHE A 47 9.34 1.05 -11.94
N SER A 48 8.54 2.07 -12.26
CA SER A 48 8.37 3.26 -11.42
C SER A 48 7.82 2.90 -10.03
N PHE A 49 8.13 3.75 -9.06
CA PHE A 49 7.71 3.57 -7.67
C PHE A 49 6.19 3.39 -7.53
N SER A 50 5.40 4.28 -8.15
CA SER A 50 3.94 4.27 -8.03
C SER A 50 3.30 3.00 -8.59
N HIS A 51 3.93 2.33 -9.56
CA HIS A 51 3.42 1.08 -10.12
C HIS A 51 3.86 -0.15 -9.33
N ARG A 52 5.13 -0.20 -8.88
CA ARG A 52 5.64 -1.32 -8.07
C ARG A 52 4.96 -1.41 -6.71
N VAL A 53 4.75 -0.26 -6.08
CA VAL A 53 4.26 -0.18 -4.71
C VAL A 53 2.81 -0.63 -4.57
N VAL A 54 2.01 -0.53 -5.63
CA VAL A 54 0.62 -0.98 -5.65
C VAL A 54 0.52 -2.50 -5.45
N ASN A 55 1.39 -3.29 -6.08
CA ASN A 55 1.36 -4.75 -5.92
C ASN A 55 1.74 -5.16 -4.50
N GLU A 56 2.81 -4.55 -3.97
CA GLU A 56 3.31 -4.82 -2.63
C GLU A 56 2.38 -4.31 -1.52
N TRP A 57 1.59 -3.27 -1.78
CA TRP A 57 0.56 -2.82 -0.86
C TRP A 57 -0.63 -3.77 -0.87
N ASN A 58 -1.12 -4.14 -2.06
CA ASN A 58 -2.30 -5.00 -2.21
C ASN A 58 -2.08 -6.46 -1.78
N SER A 59 -0.82 -6.89 -1.62
CA SER A 59 -0.47 -8.20 -1.06
C SER A 59 -0.45 -8.21 0.47
N GLN A 60 -0.54 -7.05 1.13
CA GLN A 60 -0.55 -6.99 2.58
C GLN A 60 -1.89 -7.45 3.14
N PRO A 61 -1.87 -8.11 4.31
CA PRO A 61 -3.09 -8.53 4.96
C PRO A 61 -3.78 -7.35 5.65
N GLU A 62 -5.09 -7.51 5.88
CA GLU A 62 -5.93 -6.45 6.44
C GLU A 62 -5.45 -5.91 7.79
N TRP A 63 -5.01 -6.80 8.69
CA TRP A 63 -4.53 -6.42 10.02
C TRP A 63 -3.25 -5.56 9.98
N VAL A 64 -2.42 -5.67 8.94
CA VAL A 64 -1.27 -4.77 8.74
C VAL A 64 -1.79 -3.41 8.28
N VAL A 65 -2.66 -3.39 7.26
CA VAL A 65 -3.14 -2.17 6.60
C VAL A 65 -4.10 -1.34 7.49
N ASN A 66 -4.80 -1.99 8.41
CA ASN A 66 -5.69 -1.35 9.40
C ASN A 66 -4.99 -0.98 10.71
N SER A 67 -3.66 -0.99 10.75
CA SER A 67 -2.90 -0.51 11.91
C SER A 67 -3.30 0.93 12.26
N THR A 68 -3.46 1.22 13.55
CA THR A 68 -3.92 2.51 14.10
C THR A 68 -2.84 3.59 14.12
N SER A 69 -1.57 3.21 14.05
CA SER A 69 -0.43 4.13 14.02
C SER A 69 0.67 3.65 13.08
N VAL A 70 1.54 4.59 12.70
CA VAL A 70 2.77 4.31 11.93
C VAL A 70 3.66 3.28 12.64
N HIS A 71 3.74 3.36 13.98
CA HIS A 71 4.53 2.41 14.77
C HIS A 71 3.93 1.00 14.72
N CYS A 72 2.63 0.87 14.97
CA CYS A 72 1.92 -0.41 14.86
C CYS A 72 2.06 -1.01 13.46
N PHE A 73 1.97 -0.18 12.42
CA PHE A 73 2.18 -0.62 11.05
C PHE A 73 3.58 -1.23 10.83
N LYS A 74 4.65 -0.58 11.34
CA LYS A 74 6.03 -1.12 11.25
C LYS A 74 6.14 -2.49 11.90
N VAL A 75 5.69 -2.61 13.15
CA VAL A 75 5.73 -3.88 13.89
C VAL A 75 4.94 -4.97 13.17
N ASN A 76 3.76 -4.63 12.66
CA ASN A 76 2.88 -5.58 11.99
C ASN A 76 3.43 -6.04 10.64
N ILE A 77 3.99 -5.13 9.83
CA ILE A 77 4.56 -5.50 8.54
C ILE A 77 5.85 -6.33 8.70
N ASP A 78 6.68 -6.02 9.71
CA ASP A 78 7.88 -6.79 10.00
C ASP A 78 7.52 -8.24 10.41
N LYS A 79 6.50 -8.40 11.27
CA LYS A 79 5.95 -9.72 11.63
C LYS A 79 5.42 -10.48 10.40
N PHE A 80 4.72 -9.80 9.51
CA PHE A 80 4.19 -10.40 8.29
C PHE A 80 5.32 -10.90 7.38
N PHE A 81 6.36 -10.08 7.19
CA PHE A 81 7.48 -10.44 6.33
C PHE A 81 8.34 -11.57 6.91
N HIS A 82 8.56 -11.60 8.23
CA HIS A 82 9.20 -12.73 8.89
C HIS A 82 8.39 -14.03 8.70
N LYS A 83 7.05 -13.96 8.84
CA LYS A 83 6.18 -15.12 8.60
C LYS A 83 6.22 -15.60 7.14
N CYS A 84 6.37 -14.68 6.20
CA CYS A 84 6.40 -14.98 4.76
C CYS A 84 7.81 -15.34 4.24
N GLY A 85 8.84 -15.35 5.09
CA GLY A 85 10.23 -15.61 4.69
C GLY A 85 10.82 -14.56 3.74
N ARG A 86 10.31 -13.32 3.77
CA ARG A 86 10.80 -12.21 2.92
C ARG A 86 11.95 -11.44 3.57
N ILE A 87 12.17 -11.65 4.88
CA ILE A 87 13.24 -11.09 5.70
C ILE A 87 13.53 -12.09 6.83
#